data_AF-A0A0C1JVS7-F1
#
_entry.id   AF-A0A0C1JVS7-F1
#
_cell.length_a   1.000
_cell.length_b   1.000
_cell.length_c   1.000
_cell.angle_alpha   90.00
_cell.angle_beta   90.00
_cell.angle_gamma   90.00
#
_symmetry.space_group_name_H-M   'P 1'
#
loop_
_entity.id
_entity.type
_entity.pdbx_description
1 polymer ?
#
loop_
_entity_poly.entity_id
_entity_poly.type
_entity_poly.pdbx_seq_one_letter_code
_entity_poly.pdbx_strand_id
1 'polypeptide(L)'
;MNLKNIGVKMGAYLSEAYGSDFPYPPTQIRSYTGEELNQLGYQALIYNNEDEKEIYSKIHGIVETIKEFYWTTFQLVGVDGEGAIPPFFVHYPEKNAYYALKKLKHFVFNNEFASQPDVVCHEMTHAMIENHNLLGNQGEAGALNEAIADIVAIAFKRKISGIDKGWEISTFRDLSTAPEKFKSVVNYNKDNDYGYVHDNSLIISHTFYLASTSLNYDSTHCDLLLGIWFKSMLDLKDKTFTGFKSKTLEANEEVFFQGGSIIINAIKKAWQKTSHLFPNA
;
A
#
# COMPACT_ATOMS: atom_id res chain seq x y z
N MET A 1 4.49 18.45 -5.66
CA MET A 1 4.31 19.39 -4.55
C MET A 1 5.37 19.04 -3.50
N ASN A 2 6.20 20.00 -3.07
CA ASN A 2 7.32 19.75 -2.16
C ASN A 2 6.80 19.47 -0.74
N LEU A 3 6.94 18.23 -0.24
CA LEU A 3 6.58 17.78 1.12
C LEU A 3 7.44 18.42 2.25
N LYS A 4 8.05 19.59 2.02
CA LYS A 4 9.08 20.15 2.90
C LYS A 4 8.60 21.09 4.00
N ASN A 5 7.30 21.34 4.19
CA ASN A 5 6.84 22.31 5.19
C ASN A 5 5.51 21.93 5.86
N ILE A 6 5.44 20.76 6.48
CA ILE A 6 4.57 20.63 7.66
C ILE A 6 5.50 20.31 8.81
N GLY A 7 5.91 21.35 9.55
CA GLY A 7 6.74 21.24 10.74
C GLY A 7 5.98 20.61 11.89
N VAL A 8 5.47 19.40 11.71
CA VAL A 8 4.76 18.65 12.75
C VAL A 8 5.81 18.13 13.72
N LYS A 9 5.68 18.53 14.99
CA LYS A 9 6.52 17.98 16.06
C LYS A 9 6.21 16.49 16.20
N MET A 10 7.24 15.67 16.34
CA MET A 10 7.04 14.28 16.74
C MET A 10 6.19 14.22 18.02
N GLY A 11 5.03 13.58 17.93
CA GLY A 11 4.08 13.41 19.03
C GLY A 11 2.86 14.34 18.99
N ALA A 12 2.72 15.21 17.99
CA ALA A 12 1.51 16.02 17.81
C ALA A 12 0.32 15.15 17.38
N TYR A 13 -0.86 15.46 17.90
CA TYR A 13 -2.09 14.82 17.43
C TYR A 13 -2.39 15.24 15.99
N LEU A 14 -3.00 14.34 15.22
CA LEU A 14 -3.42 14.59 13.84
C LEU A 14 -4.23 15.89 13.72
N SER A 15 -5.06 16.18 14.71
CA SER A 15 -5.88 17.39 14.77
C SER A 15 -5.08 18.66 14.97
N GLU A 16 -4.01 18.61 15.77
CA GLU A 16 -3.12 19.75 16.01
C GLU A 16 -2.28 20.06 14.76
N ALA A 17 -1.85 19.03 14.02
CA ALA A 17 -1.06 19.19 12.80
C ALA A 17 -1.84 19.87 11.66
N TYR A 18 -3.15 19.62 11.58
CA TYR A 18 -4.04 20.14 10.54
C TYR A 18 -4.95 21.28 11.01
N GLY A 19 -4.89 21.65 12.30
CA GLY A 19 -5.80 22.63 12.90
C GLY A 19 -7.28 22.22 12.80
N SER A 20 -7.56 20.92 12.72
CA SER A 20 -8.91 20.36 12.56
C SER A 20 -9.02 19.01 13.24
N ASP A 21 -10.03 18.83 14.10
CA ASP A 21 -10.32 17.53 14.72
C ASP A 21 -10.72 16.44 13.70
N PHE A 22 -11.07 16.86 12.48
CA PHE A 22 -11.47 15.98 11.38
C PHE A 22 -10.73 16.40 10.09
N PRO A 23 -9.44 16.04 9.94
CA PRO A 23 -8.70 16.39 8.73
C PRO A 23 -9.06 15.49 7.54
N TYR A 24 -9.85 14.45 7.79
CA TYR A 24 -10.46 13.66 6.75
C TYR A 24 -11.92 14.08 6.55
N PRO A 25 -12.39 14.18 5.30
CA PRO A 25 -13.82 14.15 5.02
C PRO A 25 -14.41 12.81 5.47
N PRO A 26 -15.73 12.74 5.69
CA PRO A 26 -16.40 11.48 6.02
C PRO A 26 -16.09 10.39 4.99
N THR A 27 -15.77 9.18 5.46
CA THR A 27 -15.55 8.02 4.59
C THR A 27 -16.84 7.71 3.83
N GLN A 28 -16.77 7.76 2.51
CA GLN A 28 -17.92 7.50 1.66
C GLN A 28 -17.93 6.03 1.24
N ILE A 29 -18.81 5.24 1.84
CA ILE A 29 -19.05 3.85 1.43
C ILE A 29 -20.37 3.79 0.66
N ARG A 30 -20.34 3.11 -0.47
CA ARG A 30 -21.44 3.00 -1.43
C ARG A 30 -21.56 1.55 -1.89
N SER A 31 -22.70 1.19 -2.48
CA SER A 31 -22.95 -0.15 -3.04
C SER A 31 -23.07 -0.08 -4.55
N TYR A 32 -22.70 -1.17 -5.22
CA TYR A 32 -23.13 -1.48 -6.59
C TYR A 32 -24.46 -2.23 -6.56
N THR A 33 -25.56 -1.66 -7.03
CA THR A 33 -26.77 -2.42 -7.40
C THR A 33 -27.33 -1.96 -8.74
N GLY A 34 -27.70 -2.91 -9.61
CA GLY A 34 -28.48 -2.69 -10.84
C GLY A 34 -27.78 -1.98 -12.02
N GLU A 35 -28.54 -1.81 -13.12
CA GLU A 35 -28.21 -1.22 -14.44
C GLU A 35 -27.60 0.21 -14.41
N GLU A 36 -27.41 0.79 -13.23
CA GLU A 36 -26.96 2.16 -12.99
C GLU A 36 -25.46 2.37 -13.28
N LEU A 37 -24.64 1.31 -13.30
CA LEU A 37 -23.25 1.31 -13.79
C LEU A 37 -23.14 1.85 -15.24
N ASN A 38 -24.21 1.75 -16.04
CA ASN A 38 -24.20 2.11 -17.46
C ASN A 38 -24.58 3.57 -17.74
N GLN A 39 -25.28 4.30 -16.86
CA GLN A 39 -25.94 5.55 -17.27
C GLN A 39 -25.56 6.86 -16.54
N LEU A 40 -25.03 6.88 -15.31
CA LEU A 40 -24.73 8.17 -14.63
C LEU A 40 -23.49 8.18 -13.72
N GLY A 41 -23.15 7.17 -12.93
CA GLY A 41 -23.96 6.04 -12.53
C GLY A 41 -24.09 5.92 -11.02
N TYR A 42 -23.95 7.01 -10.26
CA TYR A 42 -24.06 6.95 -8.80
C TYR A 42 -25.17 7.86 -8.26
N GLN A 43 -26.27 7.24 -7.85
CA GLN A 43 -26.98 7.64 -6.63
C GLN A 43 -26.82 6.52 -5.61
N ALA A 44 -26.43 6.88 -4.38
CA ALA A 44 -26.38 5.93 -3.28
C ALA A 44 -27.82 5.54 -2.89
N LEU A 45 -28.10 4.25 -2.79
CA LEU A 45 -29.31 3.77 -2.14
C LEU A 45 -29.16 3.89 -0.62
N ILE A 46 -30.21 4.40 0.01
CA ILE A 46 -30.42 4.40 1.46
C ILE A 46 -31.31 3.21 1.78
N TYR A 47 -30.85 1.97 1.97
CA TYR A 47 -31.75 0.88 2.41
C TYR A 47 -31.14 -0.24 3.27
N ASN A 48 -32.05 -0.98 3.90
CA ASN A 48 -31.97 -1.60 5.22
C ASN A 48 -31.99 -3.14 5.16
N ASN A 49 -30.83 -3.79 5.16
CA ASN A 49 -30.72 -5.14 5.68
C ASN A 49 -29.49 -5.23 6.63
N GLU A 50 -29.53 -6.15 7.60
CA GLU A 50 -28.50 -6.22 8.65
C GLU A 50 -27.14 -6.67 8.09
N ASP A 51 -27.12 -7.56 7.09
CA ASP A 51 -25.88 -8.08 6.47
C ASP A 51 -25.11 -6.98 5.69
N GLU A 52 -25.80 -6.06 5.00
CA GLU A 52 -25.18 -4.92 4.32
C GLU A 52 -24.66 -3.89 5.33
N LYS A 53 -25.41 -3.61 6.40
CA LYS A 53 -24.91 -2.74 7.50
C LYS A 53 -23.62 -3.31 8.09
N GLU A 54 -23.52 -4.62 8.21
CA GLU A 54 -22.33 -5.28 8.74
C GLU A 54 -21.11 -5.03 7.84
N ILE A 55 -21.23 -5.23 6.52
CA ILE A 55 -20.13 -5.00 5.57
C ILE A 55 -19.72 -3.53 5.54
N TYR A 56 -20.69 -2.61 5.52
CA TYR A 56 -20.42 -1.17 5.56
C TYR A 56 -19.70 -0.75 6.84
N SER A 57 -20.18 -1.23 7.99
CA SER A 57 -19.56 -0.95 9.29
C SER A 57 -18.14 -1.51 9.36
N LYS A 58 -17.91 -2.74 8.84
CA LYS A 58 -16.60 -3.37 8.78
C LYS A 58 -15.62 -2.58 7.94
N ILE A 59 -15.95 -2.31 6.67
CA ILE A 59 -15.03 -1.57 5.78
C ILE A 59 -14.82 -0.13 6.30
N HIS A 60 -15.84 0.50 6.89
CA HIS A 60 -15.69 1.80 7.54
C HIS A 60 -14.64 1.76 8.65
N GLY A 61 -14.77 0.83 9.62
CA GLY A 61 -13.82 0.71 10.71
C GLY A 61 -12.40 0.40 10.24
N ILE A 62 -12.28 -0.46 9.23
CA ILE A 62 -10.99 -0.76 8.58
C ILE A 62 -10.38 0.51 7.99
N VAL A 63 -11.14 1.28 7.22
CA VAL A 63 -10.66 2.50 6.56
C VAL A 63 -10.24 3.55 7.59
N GLU A 64 -10.99 3.77 8.67
CA GLU A 64 -10.57 4.68 9.74
C GLU A 64 -9.25 4.23 10.39
N THR A 65 -9.07 2.93 10.62
CA THR A 65 -7.82 2.40 11.17
C THR A 65 -6.65 2.58 10.20
N ILE A 66 -6.89 2.46 8.89
CA ILE A 66 -5.87 2.71 7.86
C ILE A 66 -5.47 4.18 7.83
N LYS A 67 -6.43 5.12 7.94
CA LYS A 67 -6.12 6.56 8.02
C LYS A 67 -5.19 6.86 9.18
N GLU A 68 -5.50 6.35 10.37
CA GLU A 68 -4.65 6.50 11.56
C GLU A 68 -3.26 5.91 11.34
N PHE A 69 -3.17 4.73 10.72
CA PHE A 69 -1.90 4.10 10.39
C PHE A 69 -1.04 4.95 9.44
N TYR A 70 -1.63 5.48 8.36
CA TYR A 70 -0.92 6.34 7.40
C TYR A 70 -0.44 7.64 8.03
N TRP A 71 -1.27 8.26 8.88
CA TRP A 71 -0.86 9.41 9.65
C TRP A 71 0.30 9.09 10.59
N THR A 72 0.13 8.12 11.47
CA THR A 72 1.11 7.79 12.52
C THR A 72 2.43 7.27 11.96
N THR A 73 2.40 6.61 10.80
CA THR A 73 3.58 5.98 10.20
C THR A 73 4.26 6.88 9.16
N PHE A 74 3.50 7.62 8.35
CA PHE A 74 4.05 8.38 7.22
C PHE A 74 3.75 9.89 7.27
N GLN A 75 2.96 10.36 8.24
CA GLN A 75 2.46 11.74 8.31
C GLN A 75 1.71 12.16 7.04
N LEU A 76 1.00 11.21 6.42
CA LEU A 76 0.17 11.45 5.23
C LEU A 76 -1.31 11.45 5.59
N VAL A 77 -2.05 12.38 4.99
CA VAL A 77 -3.48 12.58 5.17
C VAL A 77 -4.18 12.58 3.83
N GLY A 78 -5.20 11.75 3.70
CA GLY A 78 -5.83 11.43 2.41
C GLY A 78 -4.88 10.70 1.47
N VAL A 79 -5.37 10.40 0.26
CA VAL A 79 -4.55 9.82 -0.81
C VAL A 79 -3.68 10.86 -1.52
N ASP A 80 -3.93 12.15 -1.29
CA ASP A 80 -3.31 13.29 -1.96
C ASP A 80 -2.45 14.17 -1.05
N GLY A 81 -2.39 13.88 0.26
CA GLY A 81 -1.74 14.71 1.27
C GLY A 81 -2.60 15.85 1.81
N GLU A 82 -3.80 16.07 1.25
CA GLU A 82 -4.74 17.14 1.59
C GLU A 82 -6.06 16.62 2.19
N GLY A 83 -6.16 15.30 2.41
CA GLY A 83 -7.30 14.67 3.05
C GLY A 83 -8.31 14.03 2.10
N ALA A 84 -8.17 14.14 0.78
CA ALA A 84 -9.13 13.50 -0.12
C ALA A 84 -9.05 11.97 0.00
N ILE A 85 -10.21 11.32 0.08
CA ILE A 85 -10.31 9.85 0.01
C ILE A 85 -11.42 9.52 -0.99
N PRO A 86 -11.08 8.84 -2.10
CA PRO A 86 -12.06 8.35 -3.06
C PRO A 86 -13.13 7.45 -2.41
N PRO A 87 -14.37 7.44 -2.91
CA PRO A 87 -15.42 6.59 -2.37
C PRO A 87 -15.09 5.10 -2.51
N PHE A 88 -15.52 4.31 -1.53
CA PHE A 88 -15.42 2.86 -1.49
C PHE A 88 -16.72 2.26 -1.98
N PHE A 89 -16.66 1.40 -2.98
CA PHE A 89 -17.81 0.63 -3.45
C PHE A 89 -17.70 -0.84 -3.07
N VAL A 90 -18.69 -1.33 -2.35
CA VAL A 90 -18.82 -2.73 -1.93
C VAL A 90 -19.88 -3.46 -2.77
N HIS A 91 -20.04 -4.77 -2.56
CA HIS A 91 -20.94 -5.64 -3.34
C HIS A 91 -20.55 -5.80 -4.81
N TYR A 92 -19.27 -5.64 -5.13
CA TYR A 92 -18.77 -6.01 -6.45
C TYR A 92 -19.03 -7.51 -6.70
N PRO A 93 -19.67 -7.90 -7.82
CA PRO A 93 -20.16 -9.25 -8.03
C PRO A 93 -19.05 -10.27 -8.30
N GLU A 94 -17.93 -9.82 -8.85
CA GLU A 94 -16.77 -10.69 -9.07
C GLU A 94 -15.91 -10.71 -7.80
N LYS A 95 -15.25 -11.83 -7.53
CA LYS A 95 -14.28 -11.94 -6.44
C LYS A 95 -13.01 -11.15 -6.80
N ASN A 96 -13.08 -9.83 -6.62
CA ASN A 96 -12.01 -8.90 -6.95
C ASN A 96 -12.05 -7.63 -6.07
N ALA A 97 -10.91 -6.98 -5.93
CA ALA A 97 -10.75 -5.65 -5.38
C ALA A 97 -9.80 -4.85 -6.28
N TYR A 98 -10.03 -3.54 -6.41
CA TYR A 98 -9.10 -2.67 -7.15
C TYR A 98 -9.35 -1.17 -6.86
N TYR A 99 -8.31 -0.37 -6.98
CA TYR A 99 -8.40 1.08 -7.14
C TYR A 99 -8.58 1.50 -8.60
N ALA A 100 -9.70 2.16 -8.91
CA ALA A 100 -10.04 2.58 -10.26
C ALA A 100 -9.52 4.00 -10.57
N LEU A 101 -8.80 4.14 -11.69
CA LEU A 101 -8.23 5.42 -12.14
C LEU A 101 -9.06 6.16 -13.22
N LYS A 102 -10.01 5.48 -13.88
CA LYS A 102 -10.72 6.01 -15.07
C LYS A 102 -12.12 6.55 -14.71
N LYS A 103 -12.53 7.64 -15.37
CA LYS A 103 -13.80 8.40 -15.19
C LYS A 103 -13.94 9.09 -13.83
N LEU A 104 -13.87 8.32 -12.74
CA LEU A 104 -13.94 8.78 -11.34
C LEU A 104 -12.99 7.91 -10.51
N LYS A 105 -12.11 8.51 -9.71
CA LYS A 105 -11.29 7.77 -8.75
C LYS A 105 -12.20 7.13 -7.70
N HIS A 106 -12.13 5.82 -7.50
CA HIS A 106 -12.89 5.09 -6.48
C HIS A 106 -12.27 3.73 -6.18
N PHE A 107 -12.62 3.14 -5.05
CA PHE A 107 -12.22 1.78 -4.70
C PHE A 107 -13.36 0.80 -4.94
N VAL A 108 -13.02 -0.43 -5.33
CA VAL A 108 -13.97 -1.49 -5.64
C VAL A 108 -13.63 -2.71 -4.80
N PHE A 109 -14.63 -3.30 -4.16
CA PHE A 109 -14.49 -4.51 -3.35
C PHE A 109 -15.70 -5.42 -3.49
N ASN A 110 -15.46 -6.72 -3.62
CA ASN A 110 -16.47 -7.70 -3.27
C ASN A 110 -16.60 -7.80 -1.74
N ASN A 111 -17.67 -8.44 -1.25
CA ASN A 111 -17.97 -8.51 0.19
C ASN A 111 -16.85 -9.17 1.01
N GLU A 112 -16.19 -10.17 0.42
CA GLU A 112 -15.10 -10.90 1.06
C GLU A 112 -13.90 -9.97 1.30
N PHE A 113 -13.44 -9.27 0.27
CA PHE A 113 -12.28 -8.38 0.37
C PHE A 113 -12.57 -7.08 1.11
N ALA A 114 -13.81 -6.59 1.06
CA ALA A 114 -14.26 -5.45 1.89
C ALA A 114 -14.09 -5.71 3.40
N SER A 115 -14.05 -6.97 3.81
CA SER A 115 -13.89 -7.39 5.20
C SER A 115 -12.44 -7.77 5.57
N GLN A 116 -11.48 -7.62 4.65
CA GLN A 116 -10.08 -7.99 4.85
C GLN A 116 -9.20 -6.75 5.00
N PRO A 117 -8.69 -6.44 6.21
CA PRO A 117 -7.98 -5.19 6.46
C PRO A 117 -6.72 -4.98 5.61
N ASP A 118 -5.98 -6.05 5.33
CA ASP A 118 -4.79 -6.03 4.49
C ASP A 118 -5.14 -5.76 3.02
N VAL A 119 -6.20 -6.37 2.48
CA VAL A 119 -6.66 -6.09 1.09
C VAL A 119 -7.14 -4.65 0.94
N VAL A 120 -7.92 -4.12 1.90
CA VAL A 120 -8.36 -2.71 1.86
C VAL A 120 -7.16 -1.77 1.94
N CYS A 121 -6.17 -2.08 2.79
CA CYS A 121 -4.94 -1.30 2.90
C CYS A 121 -4.10 -1.35 1.62
N HIS A 122 -4.00 -2.51 0.98
CA HIS A 122 -3.32 -2.71 -0.30
C HIS A 122 -3.91 -1.77 -1.38
N GLU A 123 -5.23 -1.77 -1.56
CA GLU A 123 -5.88 -0.88 -2.53
C GLU A 123 -5.72 0.61 -2.21
N MET A 124 -5.82 0.99 -0.93
CA MET A 124 -5.55 2.36 -0.51
C MET A 124 -4.11 2.76 -0.79
N THR A 125 -3.16 1.82 -0.73
CA THR A 125 -1.75 2.08 -1.05
C THR A 125 -1.54 2.33 -2.54
N HIS A 126 -2.25 1.64 -3.44
CA HIS A 126 -2.24 1.99 -4.85
C HIS A 126 -2.69 3.44 -5.08
N ALA A 127 -3.74 3.89 -4.39
CA ALA A 127 -4.18 5.27 -4.50
C ALA A 127 -3.12 6.27 -4.03
N MET A 128 -2.38 5.96 -2.97
CA MET A 128 -1.26 6.77 -2.50
C MET A 128 -0.13 6.83 -3.54
N ILE A 129 0.27 5.68 -4.08
CA ILE A 129 1.30 5.60 -5.13
C ILE A 129 0.89 6.46 -6.33
N GLU A 130 -0.33 6.31 -6.83
CA GLU A 130 -0.81 6.99 -8.02
C GLU A 130 -0.92 8.53 -7.88
N ASN A 131 -1.15 9.04 -6.66
CA ASN A 131 -1.23 10.49 -6.44
C ASN A 131 0.14 11.12 -6.15
N HIS A 132 1.15 10.34 -5.76
CA HIS A 132 2.46 10.86 -5.37
C HIS A 132 3.60 10.50 -6.34
N ASN A 133 3.65 9.27 -6.86
CA ASN A 133 4.61 8.83 -7.87
C ASN A 133 4.01 7.74 -8.76
N LEU A 134 3.49 8.12 -9.94
CA LEU A 134 2.85 7.18 -10.88
C LEU A 134 3.83 6.13 -11.41
N LEU A 135 3.94 4.97 -10.75
CA LEU A 135 4.75 3.86 -11.23
C LEU A 135 4.16 3.21 -12.48
N GLY A 136 2.83 3.26 -12.64
CA GLY A 136 2.12 2.47 -13.63
C GLY A 136 1.93 1.03 -13.16
N ASN A 137 1.44 0.18 -14.06
CA ASN A 137 0.99 -1.18 -13.73
C ASN A 137 1.61 -2.25 -14.64
N GLN A 138 2.82 -2.02 -15.15
CA GLN A 138 3.48 -2.94 -16.08
C GLN A 138 4.98 -3.12 -15.78
N GLY A 139 5.51 -4.31 -16.06
CA GLY A 139 6.93 -4.63 -15.92
C GLY A 139 7.48 -4.39 -14.51
N GLU A 140 8.74 -3.96 -14.40
CA GLU A 140 9.38 -3.67 -13.10
C GLU A 140 8.63 -2.60 -12.30
N ALA A 141 8.15 -1.54 -12.96
CA ALA A 141 7.47 -0.45 -12.28
C ALA A 141 6.11 -0.89 -11.71
N GLY A 142 5.36 -1.71 -12.46
CA GLY A 142 4.13 -2.34 -11.97
C GLY A 142 4.41 -3.31 -10.82
N ALA A 143 5.46 -4.13 -10.93
CA ALA A 143 5.86 -5.03 -9.84
C ALA A 143 6.29 -4.27 -8.57
N LEU A 144 6.92 -3.10 -8.71
CA LEU A 144 7.20 -2.20 -7.58
C LEU A 144 5.91 -1.63 -6.97
N ASN A 145 4.92 -1.29 -7.81
CA ASN A 145 3.62 -0.79 -7.36
C ASN A 145 2.92 -1.83 -6.46
N GLU A 146 2.77 -3.06 -6.97
CA GLU A 146 2.24 -4.21 -6.23
C GLU A 146 3.03 -4.51 -4.96
N ALA A 147 4.36 -4.51 -5.04
CA ALA A 147 5.21 -4.86 -3.91
C ALA A 147 5.06 -3.87 -2.75
N ILE A 148 4.97 -2.57 -3.05
CA ILE A 148 4.81 -1.55 -2.02
C ILE A 148 3.42 -1.62 -1.41
N ALA A 149 2.38 -1.87 -2.20
CA ALA A 149 1.03 -2.13 -1.70
C ALA A 149 0.98 -3.33 -0.73
N ASP A 150 1.62 -4.44 -1.10
CA ASP A 150 1.77 -5.63 -0.25
C ASP A 150 2.54 -5.34 1.05
N ILE A 151 3.68 -4.65 0.96
CA ILE A 151 4.52 -4.35 2.13
C ILE A 151 3.78 -3.46 3.13
N VAL A 152 3.13 -2.41 2.66
CA VAL A 152 2.37 -1.48 3.50
C VAL A 152 1.19 -2.20 4.15
N ALA A 153 0.47 -3.02 3.39
CA ALA A 153 -0.62 -3.83 3.90
C ALA A 153 -0.18 -4.83 4.98
N ILE A 154 0.94 -5.54 4.79
CA ILE A 154 1.48 -6.43 5.84
C ILE A 154 1.91 -5.64 7.07
N ALA A 155 2.58 -4.49 6.90
CA ALA A 155 2.97 -3.69 8.06
C ALA A 155 1.75 -3.18 8.84
N PHE A 156 0.70 -2.75 8.15
CA PHE A 156 -0.59 -2.39 8.74
C PHE A 156 -1.22 -3.58 9.48
N LYS A 157 -1.35 -4.74 8.81
CA LYS A 157 -1.86 -6.00 9.36
C LYS A 157 -1.16 -6.35 10.67
N ARG A 158 0.16 -6.18 10.69
CA ARG A 158 1.01 -6.45 11.86
C ARG A 158 0.81 -5.47 13.02
N LYS A 159 0.26 -4.27 12.80
CA LYS A 159 -0.04 -3.29 13.86
C LYS A 159 -1.42 -3.42 14.49
N ILE A 160 -2.43 -3.97 13.80
CA ILE A 160 -3.83 -3.98 14.30
C ILE A 160 -4.19 -5.24 15.12
N SER A 161 -4.86 -5.12 16.26
CA SER A 161 -5.14 -6.27 17.14
C SER A 161 -6.22 -7.22 16.58
N GLY A 162 -6.21 -8.48 17.03
CA GLY A 162 -7.31 -9.43 16.76
C GLY A 162 -7.26 -10.14 15.41
N ILE A 163 -6.18 -9.98 14.64
CA ILE A 163 -5.96 -10.67 13.37
C ILE A 163 -4.59 -11.36 13.32
N ASP A 164 -4.45 -12.28 12.38
CA ASP A 164 -3.18 -12.95 12.11
C ASP A 164 -2.05 -11.97 11.74
N LYS A 165 -0.84 -12.32 12.16
CA LYS A 165 0.39 -11.53 12.01
C LYS A 165 1.36 -12.14 11.01
N GLY A 166 0.92 -13.13 10.24
CA GLY A 166 1.69 -13.73 9.18
C GLY A 166 2.04 -12.75 8.05
N TRP A 167 2.77 -13.25 7.08
CA TRP A 167 3.32 -12.47 5.96
C TRP A 167 2.49 -12.63 4.67
N GLU A 168 1.31 -13.24 4.78
CA GLU A 168 0.36 -13.47 3.71
C GLU A 168 -0.56 -12.25 3.49
N ILE A 169 -0.71 -11.84 2.24
CA ILE A 169 -1.76 -10.91 1.80
C ILE A 169 -2.93 -11.76 1.34
N SER A 170 -4.02 -11.75 2.13
CA SER A 170 -5.17 -12.63 1.90
C SER A 170 -4.71 -14.08 1.66
N THR A 171 -5.28 -14.76 0.65
CA THR A 171 -4.85 -16.08 0.19
C THR A 171 -3.98 -16.04 -1.08
N PHE A 172 -3.45 -14.88 -1.45
CA PHE A 172 -2.84 -14.67 -2.77
C PHE A 172 -1.33 -14.79 -2.79
N ARG A 173 -0.66 -14.12 -1.86
CA ARG A 173 0.80 -13.98 -1.86
C ARG A 173 1.33 -13.99 -0.43
N ASP A 174 2.54 -14.50 -0.25
CA ASP A 174 3.23 -14.54 1.03
C ASP A 174 4.63 -13.95 0.88
N LEU A 175 4.88 -12.85 1.60
CA LEU A 175 6.17 -12.16 1.60
C LEU A 175 7.29 -13.02 2.19
N SER A 176 6.98 -14.02 3.00
CA SER A 176 7.98 -14.94 3.56
C SER A 176 8.43 -16.02 2.57
N THR A 177 7.66 -16.24 1.50
CA THR A 177 7.98 -17.21 0.46
C THR A 177 9.10 -16.69 -0.45
N ALA A 178 10.12 -17.51 -0.67
CA ALA A 178 11.24 -17.15 -1.54
C ALA A 178 10.76 -16.98 -3.00
N PRO A 179 11.05 -15.84 -3.65
CA PRO A 179 10.60 -15.55 -5.00
C PRO A 179 11.43 -16.28 -6.06
N GLU A 180 10.84 -16.47 -7.24
CA GLU A 180 11.55 -16.93 -8.43
C GLU A 180 12.39 -15.79 -9.06
N LYS A 181 13.23 -16.13 -10.04
CA LYS A 181 13.94 -15.13 -10.86
C LYS A 181 12.91 -14.32 -11.67
N PHE A 182 13.18 -13.03 -11.87
CA PHE A 182 12.29 -12.13 -12.58
C PHE A 182 11.84 -12.70 -13.94
N LYS A 183 10.52 -12.78 -14.12
CA LYS A 183 9.88 -13.27 -15.33
C LYS A 183 9.78 -12.13 -16.35
N SER A 184 10.44 -12.29 -17.49
CA SER A 184 10.50 -11.28 -18.55
C SER A 184 9.62 -11.66 -19.75
N VAL A 185 8.96 -10.65 -20.35
CA VAL A 185 8.19 -10.78 -21.59
C VAL A 185 8.39 -9.55 -22.47
N VAL A 186 8.23 -9.72 -23.78
CA VAL A 186 8.43 -8.63 -24.76
C VAL A 186 7.25 -7.66 -24.78
N ASN A 187 6.01 -8.16 -24.65
CA ASN A 187 4.80 -7.35 -24.72
C ASN A 187 3.96 -7.55 -23.46
N TYR A 188 3.52 -6.46 -22.82
CA TYR A 188 2.68 -6.49 -21.63
C TYR A 188 1.20 -6.46 -22.00
N ASN A 189 0.43 -7.40 -21.46
CA ASN A 189 -1.02 -7.48 -21.66
C ASN A 189 -1.69 -8.15 -20.44
N LYS A 190 -3.02 -8.19 -20.42
CA LYS A 190 -3.75 -8.77 -19.30
C LYS A 190 -3.44 -10.25 -19.06
N ASP A 191 -3.19 -11.03 -20.13
CA ASP A 191 -2.99 -12.48 -20.06
C ASP A 191 -1.67 -12.86 -19.40
N ASN A 192 -0.67 -11.98 -19.48
CA ASN A 192 0.61 -12.14 -18.79
C ASN A 192 0.75 -11.20 -17.60
N ASP A 193 -0.37 -10.77 -17.03
CA ASP A 193 -0.36 -9.92 -15.84
C ASP A 193 0.52 -8.67 -16.02
N TYR A 194 0.39 -8.06 -17.19
CA TYR A 194 1.12 -6.88 -17.64
C TYR A 194 2.65 -6.96 -17.44
N GLY A 195 3.22 -8.16 -17.63
CA GLY A 195 4.62 -8.43 -17.34
C GLY A 195 4.85 -9.08 -15.98
N TYR A 196 3.95 -9.96 -15.56
CA TYR A 196 4.01 -10.74 -14.33
C TYR A 196 4.20 -9.87 -13.09
N VAL A 197 3.47 -8.75 -13.02
CA VAL A 197 3.68 -7.75 -11.95
C VAL A 197 3.47 -8.34 -10.55
N HIS A 198 2.46 -9.21 -10.37
CA HIS A 198 2.19 -9.82 -9.06
C HIS A 198 3.19 -10.93 -8.69
N ASP A 199 3.75 -11.64 -9.67
CA ASP A 199 4.79 -12.64 -9.39
C ASP A 199 6.13 -11.95 -9.12
N ASN A 200 6.49 -10.96 -9.94
CA ASN A 200 7.75 -10.24 -9.84
C ASN A 200 7.79 -9.33 -8.61
N SER A 201 6.63 -8.88 -8.08
CA SER A 201 6.56 -8.06 -6.87
C SER A 201 7.16 -8.78 -5.66
N LEU A 202 7.02 -10.11 -5.58
CA LEU A 202 7.56 -10.92 -4.49
C LEU A 202 9.07 -10.76 -4.33
N ILE A 203 9.83 -10.40 -5.37
CA ILE A 203 11.26 -10.11 -5.25
C ILE A 203 11.49 -8.95 -4.26
N ILE A 204 10.71 -7.87 -4.39
CA ILE A 204 10.83 -6.68 -3.57
C ILE A 204 10.18 -6.90 -2.20
N SER A 205 9.00 -7.52 -2.16
CA SER A 205 8.27 -7.80 -0.92
C SER A 205 9.02 -8.80 -0.03
N HIS A 206 9.62 -9.84 -0.61
CA HIS A 206 10.49 -10.77 0.13
C HIS A 206 11.79 -10.12 0.61
N THR A 207 12.33 -9.17 -0.14
CA THR A 207 13.49 -8.38 0.34
C THR A 207 13.13 -7.63 1.62
N PHE A 208 11.95 -6.99 1.66
CA PHE A 208 11.47 -6.31 2.87
C PHE A 208 11.26 -7.28 4.04
N TYR A 209 10.72 -8.47 3.79
CA TYR A 209 10.63 -9.55 4.77
C TYR A 209 12.00 -9.91 5.36
N LEU A 210 13.01 -10.18 4.51
CA LEU A 210 14.36 -10.55 4.95
C LEU A 210 15.04 -9.44 5.77
N ALA A 211 14.82 -8.18 5.40
CA ALA A 211 15.30 -7.04 6.18
C ALA A 211 14.60 -7.00 7.54
N SER A 212 13.28 -7.19 7.59
CA SER A 212 12.51 -7.25 8.84
C SER A 212 12.95 -8.40 9.74
N THR A 213 13.21 -9.59 9.19
CA THR A 213 13.77 -10.74 9.92
C THR A 213 15.14 -10.42 10.51
N SER A 214 16.00 -9.72 9.76
CA SER A 214 17.32 -9.30 10.23
C SER A 214 17.27 -8.29 11.38
N LEU A 215 16.12 -7.61 11.53
CA LEU A 215 15.81 -6.69 12.62
C LEU A 215 15.04 -7.37 13.77
N ASN A 216 14.91 -8.70 13.74
CA ASN A 216 14.14 -9.49 14.70
C ASN A 216 12.67 -9.04 14.84
N TYR A 217 12.12 -8.43 13.78
CA TYR A 217 10.77 -7.84 13.79
C TYR A 217 10.55 -6.79 14.89
N ASP A 218 11.62 -6.14 15.35
CA ASP A 218 11.51 -5.02 16.29
C ASP A 218 10.64 -3.92 15.68
N SER A 219 9.61 -3.50 16.42
CA SER A 219 8.59 -2.59 15.90
C SER A 219 9.17 -1.24 15.47
N THR A 220 10.12 -0.70 16.25
CA THR A 220 10.73 0.60 15.96
C THR A 220 11.58 0.51 14.69
N HIS A 221 12.42 -0.52 14.58
CA HIS A 221 13.25 -0.68 13.38
C HIS A 221 12.43 -1.04 12.14
N CYS A 222 11.37 -1.85 12.27
CA CYS A 222 10.47 -2.17 11.16
C CYS A 222 9.67 -0.95 10.69
N ASP A 223 9.29 -0.04 11.59
CA ASP A 223 8.63 1.22 11.22
C ASP A 223 9.59 2.13 10.43
N LEU A 224 10.84 2.23 10.86
CA LEU A 224 11.87 2.97 10.12
C LEU A 224 12.17 2.31 8.77
N LEU A 225 12.25 0.98 8.70
CA LEU A 225 12.42 0.23 7.46
C LEU A 225 11.28 0.51 6.47
N LEU A 226 10.04 0.46 6.95
CA LEU A 226 8.85 0.77 6.16
C LEU A 226 8.87 2.20 5.65
N GLY A 227 9.21 3.16 6.51
CA GLY A 227 9.39 4.56 6.11
C GLY A 227 10.43 4.73 5.00
N ILE A 228 11.56 4.01 5.08
CA ILE A 228 12.58 3.99 4.02
C ILE A 228 12.03 3.41 2.72
N TRP A 229 11.35 2.26 2.75
CA TRP A 229 10.78 1.64 1.55
C TRP A 229 9.77 2.56 0.87
N PHE A 230 8.82 3.07 1.64
CA PHE A 230 7.74 3.90 1.12
C PHE A 230 8.26 5.23 0.59
N LYS A 231 9.09 5.95 1.35
CA LYS A 231 9.69 7.22 0.88
C LYS A 231 10.59 7.00 -0.34
N SER A 232 11.36 5.90 -0.37
CA SER A 232 12.18 5.57 -1.54
C SER A 232 11.32 5.38 -2.79
N MET A 233 10.12 4.80 -2.65
CA MET A 233 9.17 4.68 -3.75
C MET A 233 8.63 6.05 -4.16
N LEU A 234 8.21 6.90 -3.21
CA LEU A 234 7.66 8.22 -3.52
C LEU A 234 8.67 9.11 -4.28
N ASP A 235 9.95 9.02 -3.94
CA ASP A 235 11.02 9.81 -4.56
C ASP A 235 11.70 9.09 -5.75
N LEU A 236 11.15 7.96 -6.20
CA LEU A 236 11.79 7.10 -7.19
C LEU A 236 11.72 7.67 -8.61
N LYS A 237 12.88 8.00 -9.19
CA LYS A 237 13.01 8.44 -10.58
C LYS A 237 13.27 7.27 -11.53
N ASP A 238 14.20 6.40 -11.17
CA ASP A 238 14.49 5.16 -11.90
C ASP A 238 13.57 4.06 -11.40
N LYS A 239 12.49 3.80 -12.15
CA LYS A 239 11.39 2.88 -11.79
C LYS A 239 11.73 1.41 -12.06
N THR A 240 13.01 1.07 -12.03
CA THR A 240 13.52 -0.31 -12.08
C THR A 240 13.79 -0.83 -10.67
N PHE A 241 13.95 -2.14 -10.52
CA PHE A 241 14.37 -2.78 -9.27
C PHE A 241 15.76 -2.31 -8.84
N THR A 242 16.66 -2.09 -9.80
CA THR A 242 18.00 -1.54 -9.55
C THR A 242 17.93 -0.10 -9.05
N GLY A 243 17.08 0.72 -9.66
CA GLY A 243 16.80 2.09 -9.22
C GLY A 243 16.24 2.12 -7.80
N PHE A 244 15.24 1.28 -7.52
CA PHE A 244 14.64 1.20 -6.19
C PHE A 244 15.62 0.73 -5.12
N LYS A 245 16.40 -0.32 -5.40
CA LYS A 245 17.50 -0.77 -4.52
C LYS A 245 18.46 0.38 -4.23
N SER A 246 18.91 1.08 -5.26
CA SER A 246 19.83 2.23 -5.10
C SER A 246 19.21 3.30 -4.20
N LYS A 247 17.94 3.63 -4.43
CA LYS A 247 17.21 4.63 -3.65
C LYS A 247 17.06 4.25 -2.18
N THR A 248 16.76 2.99 -1.87
CA THR A 248 16.70 2.52 -0.46
C THR A 248 18.07 2.55 0.24
N LEU A 249 19.17 2.44 -0.52
CA LEU A 249 20.52 2.54 0.01
C LEU A 249 21.02 4.00 0.12
N GLU A 250 20.40 4.95 -0.58
CA GLU A 250 20.66 6.39 -0.41
C GLU A 250 20.10 6.92 0.92
N ALA A 251 19.07 6.28 1.47
CA ALA A 251 18.50 6.65 2.78
C ALA A 251 19.54 6.68 3.92
N ASN A 252 20.73 6.09 3.70
CA ASN A 252 21.92 6.22 4.54
C ASN A 252 22.23 7.67 4.93
N GLU A 253 22.00 8.66 4.06
CA GLU A 253 22.42 10.05 4.30
C GLU A 253 21.42 10.86 5.14
N GLU A 254 20.14 10.48 5.14
CA GLU A 254 19.07 11.25 5.81
C GLU A 254 18.71 10.71 7.20
N VAL A 255 18.95 9.43 7.51
CA VAL A 255 18.50 8.76 8.76
C VAL A 255 19.58 8.80 9.86
N PHE A 256 20.35 9.89 9.98
CA PHE A 256 21.50 9.97 10.90
C PHE A 256 21.16 10.21 12.40
N PHE A 257 19.97 9.83 12.85
CA PHE A 257 19.64 9.81 14.28
C PHE A 257 19.05 8.44 14.70
N GLN A 258 19.74 7.78 15.63
CA GLN A 258 19.35 6.59 16.42
C GLN A 258 18.97 5.32 15.64
N GLY A 259 19.96 4.52 15.24
CA GLY A 259 19.74 3.13 14.75
C GLY A 259 19.89 2.93 13.23
N GLY A 260 20.17 4.00 12.48
CA GLY A 260 20.35 3.95 11.02
C GLY A 260 21.33 2.86 10.55
N SER A 261 22.47 2.66 11.22
CA SER A 261 23.45 1.64 10.82
C SER A 261 22.91 0.21 10.87
N ILE A 262 22.06 -0.12 11.84
CA ILE A 262 21.45 -1.44 12.00
C ILE A 262 20.46 -1.69 10.86
N ILE A 263 19.57 -0.73 10.62
CA ILE A 263 18.55 -0.79 9.56
C ILE A 263 19.24 -0.92 8.19
N ILE A 264 20.18 -0.03 7.89
CA ILE A 264 20.91 -0.07 6.63
C ILE A 264 21.67 -1.38 6.43
N ASN A 265 22.25 -1.95 7.48
CA ASN A 265 22.89 -3.26 7.38
C ASN A 265 21.88 -4.37 7.09
N ALA A 266 20.67 -4.32 7.67
CA ALA A 266 19.59 -5.25 7.33
C ALA A 266 19.16 -5.10 5.86
N ILE A 267 19.00 -3.88 5.36
CA ILE A 267 18.67 -3.57 3.95
C ILE A 267 19.75 -4.13 3.01
N LYS A 268 21.03 -3.86 3.29
CA LYS A 268 22.15 -4.37 2.49
C LYS A 268 22.16 -5.89 2.44
N LYS A 269 21.99 -6.56 3.58
CA LYS A 269 21.94 -8.03 3.68
C LYS A 269 20.76 -8.61 2.91
N ALA A 270 19.60 -7.97 2.96
CA ALA A 270 18.43 -8.39 2.21
C ALA A 270 18.68 -8.27 0.70
N TRP A 271 19.16 -7.11 0.22
CA TRP A 271 19.48 -6.94 -1.20
C TRP A 271 20.55 -7.91 -1.70
N GLN A 272 21.55 -8.26 -0.89
CA GLN A 272 22.55 -9.28 -1.24
C GLN A 272 21.89 -10.65 -1.56
N LYS A 273 20.79 -10.97 -0.88
CA LYS A 273 20.07 -12.23 -1.09
C LYS A 273 19.14 -12.21 -2.31
N THR A 274 18.67 -11.05 -2.75
CA THR A 274 17.60 -10.98 -3.77
C THR A 274 18.01 -10.29 -5.08
N SER A 275 19.09 -9.50 -5.10
CA SER A 275 19.47 -8.72 -6.31
C SER A 275 19.80 -9.59 -7.53
N HIS A 276 20.26 -10.83 -7.32
CA HIS A 276 20.56 -11.78 -8.40
C HIS A 276 19.29 -12.25 -9.15
N LEU A 277 18.11 -11.95 -8.61
CA LEU A 277 16.82 -12.25 -9.21
C LEU A 277 16.32 -11.13 -10.13
N PHE A 278 16.97 -9.95 -10.13
CA PHE A 278 16.57 -8.81 -10.95
C PHE A 278 16.69 -9.13 -12.47
N PRO A 279 16.03 -8.34 -13.34
CA PRO A 279 16.25 -8.44 -14.76
C PRO A 279 17.73 -8.28 -15.11
N ASN A 280 18.27 -9.18 -15.93
CA ASN A 280 19.65 -9.15 -16.42
C ASN A 280 20.74 -9.16 -15.34
N ALA A 281 20.44 -9.67 -14.13
CA ALA A 281 21.40 -9.90 -13.05
C ALA A 281 22.19 -11.20 -13.18
#